data_AF-A0A225X3E9-F1
#
_entry.id   AF-A0A225X3E9-F1
#
_cell.length_a   1.000
_cell.length_b   1.000
_cell.length_c   1.000
_cell.angle_alpha   90.00
_cell.angle_beta   90.00
_cell.angle_gamma   90.00
#
_symmetry.space_group_name_H-M   'P 1'
#
loop_
_entity.id
_entity.type
_entity.pdbx_description
1 polymer ?
#
loop_
_entity_poly.entity_id
_entity_poly.type
_entity_poly.pdbx_seq_one_letter_code
_entity_poly.pdbx_strand_id
1 'polypeptide(L)'
;MDDVNYFYQHWKSYTTQRSFAWVDEYKTTDAPTRLVRRAMEKENKKLRDAAKKAFTTEVRELVDFVCRRDPRVRAFQRQKEQEKEKRRLEEEAKKREKQAAYDAERRAFQEQQEKLWAGNNMETSRVADRHIEQELEKLRKKMDADVLVCDLCSKTFKSTKQLQNHLTSKKHREKEEELGVYSDLSILDDEMDKALQEELIALGKVKIEDNEAALKKAEADRVRLEKEQKAAEKRRERKEMRKSKKKDNVEKIMDTARSKKEKKVEEEERGRGKKGKKRR
;
A
#
# COMPACT_ATOMS: atom_id res chain seq x y z
N MET A 1 -2.69 39.42 -35.05
CA MET A 1 -4.03 38.79 -35.04
C MET A 1 -5.00 39.52 -34.11
N ASP A 2 -4.47 40.38 -33.25
CA ASP A 2 -5.22 41.01 -32.17
C ASP A 2 -6.33 41.93 -32.67
N ASP A 3 -6.10 42.67 -33.76
CA ASP A 3 -7.13 43.54 -34.36
C ASP A 3 -8.33 42.74 -34.90
N VAL A 4 -8.06 41.62 -35.58
CA VAL A 4 -9.10 40.73 -36.12
C VAL A 4 -9.87 40.07 -34.98
N ASN A 5 -9.15 39.64 -33.93
CA ASN A 5 -9.77 39.05 -32.76
C ASN A 5 -10.64 40.07 -32.01
N TYR A 6 -10.14 41.30 -31.81
CA TYR A 6 -10.88 42.40 -31.19
C TYR A 6 -12.16 42.74 -31.95
N PHE A 7 -12.07 42.82 -33.29
CA PHE A 7 -13.23 43.03 -34.15
C PHE A 7 -14.30 41.96 -33.92
N TYR A 8 -13.94 40.67 -34.06
CA TYR A 8 -14.92 39.59 -33.88
C TYR A 8 -15.41 39.48 -32.44
N GLN A 9 -14.60 39.82 -31.44
CA GLN A 9 -15.02 39.85 -30.04
C GLN A 9 -16.09 40.91 -29.80
N HIS A 10 -15.90 42.13 -30.33
CA HIS A 10 -16.89 43.20 -30.25
C HIS A 10 -18.23 42.76 -30.87
N TRP A 11 -18.20 42.21 -32.09
CA TRP A 11 -19.40 41.78 -32.81
C TRP A 11 -20.08 40.54 -32.22
N LYS A 12 -19.32 39.61 -31.63
CA LYS A 12 -19.91 38.49 -30.87
C LYS A 12 -20.67 38.97 -29.63
N SER A 13 -20.19 40.06 -29.01
CA SER A 13 -20.87 40.73 -27.90
C SER A 13 -21.95 41.74 -28.33
N TYR A 14 -22.34 41.76 -29.60
CA TYR A 14 -23.30 42.72 -30.13
C TYR A 14 -24.62 42.70 -29.35
N THR A 15 -25.16 43.90 -29.15
CA THR A 15 -26.48 44.16 -28.56
C THR A 15 -27.16 45.28 -29.33
N THR A 16 -28.46 45.13 -29.57
CA THR A 16 -29.23 46.12 -30.31
C THR A 16 -29.79 47.20 -29.40
N GLN A 17 -29.70 48.47 -29.83
CA GLN A 17 -30.35 49.62 -29.19
C GLN A 17 -31.77 49.87 -29.74
N ARG A 18 -32.20 49.08 -30.73
CA ARG A 18 -33.52 49.24 -31.36
C ARG A 18 -34.61 48.88 -30.35
N SER A 19 -35.70 49.65 -30.33
CA SER A 19 -36.74 49.54 -29.29
C SER A 19 -37.64 48.30 -29.45
N PHE A 20 -37.90 47.86 -30.68
CA PHE A 20 -38.89 46.82 -31.04
C PHE A 20 -40.33 47.14 -30.65
N ALA A 21 -40.66 48.42 -30.44
CA ALA A 21 -41.99 48.85 -30.03
C ALA A 21 -43.10 48.54 -31.06
N TRP A 22 -42.77 48.30 -32.33
CA TRP A 22 -43.75 47.90 -33.35
C TRP A 22 -44.22 46.44 -33.24
N VAL A 23 -43.57 45.63 -32.39
CA VAL A 23 -43.96 44.24 -32.11
C VAL A 23 -45.01 44.18 -30.98
N ASP A 24 -45.35 45.32 -30.38
CA ASP A 24 -46.37 45.41 -29.35
C ASP A 24 -47.75 45.05 -29.92
N GLU A 25 -48.34 43.95 -29.44
CA GLU A 25 -49.69 43.52 -29.84
C GLU A 25 -50.79 44.28 -29.09
N TYR A 26 -50.53 44.64 -27.83
CA TYR A 26 -51.53 45.28 -26.96
C TYR A 26 -51.34 46.78 -26.85
N LYS A 27 -52.39 47.58 -27.06
CA LYS A 27 -52.38 49.02 -26.79
C LYS A 27 -52.63 49.28 -25.31
N THR A 28 -51.61 49.66 -24.56
CA THR A 28 -51.70 49.89 -23.09
C THR A 28 -52.64 51.04 -22.70
N THR A 29 -53.04 51.89 -23.65
CA THR A 29 -54.03 52.96 -23.46
C THR A 29 -55.46 52.45 -23.29
N ASP A 30 -55.77 51.29 -23.88
CA ASP A 30 -57.13 50.76 -23.98
C ASP A 30 -57.48 49.86 -22.78
N ALA A 31 -56.58 49.79 -21.79
CA ALA A 31 -56.69 48.91 -20.64
C ALA A 31 -57.79 49.38 -19.65
N PRO A 32 -58.81 48.55 -19.32
CA PRO A 32 -59.91 48.95 -18.43
C PRO A 32 -59.52 49.18 -16.98
N THR A 33 -58.47 48.50 -16.49
CA THR A 33 -57.97 48.65 -15.12
C THR A 33 -56.44 48.64 -15.09
N ARG A 34 -55.86 49.19 -14.02
CA ARG A 34 -54.41 49.20 -13.80
C ARG A 34 -53.78 47.80 -13.84
N LEU A 35 -54.51 46.78 -13.37
CA LEU A 35 -54.03 45.40 -13.39
C LEU A 35 -53.93 44.87 -14.83
N VAL A 36 -54.95 45.12 -15.64
CA VAL A 36 -54.95 44.76 -17.07
C VAL A 36 -53.85 45.49 -17.82
N ARG A 37 -53.65 46.80 -17.56
CA ARG A 37 -52.56 47.57 -18.19
C ARG A 37 -51.19 46.96 -17.90
N ARG A 38 -50.92 46.57 -16.65
CA ARG A 38 -49.67 45.92 -16.26
C ARG A 38 -49.48 44.55 -16.92
N ALA A 39 -50.55 43.77 -17.07
CA ALA A 39 -50.51 42.51 -17.80
C ALA A 39 -50.18 42.74 -19.28
N MET A 40 -50.82 43.72 -19.93
CA MET A 40 -50.53 44.11 -21.32
C MET A 40 -49.07 44.60 -21.48
N GLU A 41 -48.59 45.49 -20.61
CA GLU A 41 -47.19 45.96 -20.60
C GLU A 41 -46.19 44.80 -20.46
N LYS A 42 -46.54 43.79 -19.66
CA LYS A 42 -45.70 42.60 -19.44
C LYS A 42 -45.63 41.72 -20.69
N GLU A 43 -46.77 41.46 -21.34
CA GLU A 43 -46.79 40.67 -22.59
C GLU A 43 -46.08 41.43 -23.72
N ASN A 44 -46.32 42.74 -23.89
CA ASN A 44 -45.57 43.54 -24.86
C ASN A 44 -44.06 43.53 -24.58
N LYS A 45 -43.65 43.67 -23.30
CA LYS A 45 -42.23 43.57 -22.95
C LYS A 45 -41.66 42.21 -23.34
N LYS A 46 -42.39 41.13 -23.11
CA LYS A 46 -41.97 39.77 -23.50
C LYS A 46 -41.81 39.64 -25.02
N LEU A 47 -42.74 40.18 -25.81
CA LEU A 47 -42.65 40.21 -27.27
C LEU A 47 -41.44 41.02 -27.75
N ARG A 48 -41.20 42.20 -27.17
CA ARG A 48 -40.03 43.03 -27.49
C ARG A 48 -38.72 42.35 -27.12
N ASP A 49 -38.64 41.74 -25.94
CA ASP A 49 -37.44 41.04 -25.49
C ASP A 49 -37.16 39.80 -26.36
N ALA A 50 -38.21 39.10 -26.80
CA ALA A 50 -38.10 37.99 -27.76
C ALA A 50 -37.59 38.46 -29.13
N ALA A 51 -38.15 39.55 -29.68
CA ALA A 51 -37.73 40.12 -30.95
C ALA A 51 -36.29 40.65 -30.91
N LYS A 52 -35.91 41.33 -29.81
CA LYS A 52 -34.52 41.75 -29.55
C LYS A 52 -33.58 40.56 -29.52
N LYS A 53 -33.96 39.47 -28.85
CA LYS A 53 -33.16 38.26 -28.77
C LYS A 53 -33.01 37.63 -30.14
N ALA A 54 -34.08 37.48 -30.92
CA ALA A 54 -34.05 36.93 -32.27
C ALA A 54 -33.10 37.72 -33.18
N PHE A 55 -33.26 39.05 -33.25
CA PHE A 55 -32.40 39.91 -34.05
C PHE A 55 -30.93 39.85 -33.61
N THR A 56 -30.67 39.85 -32.31
CA THR A 56 -29.29 39.79 -31.81
C THR A 56 -28.65 38.43 -32.11
N THR A 57 -29.41 37.33 -32.02
CA THR A 57 -28.95 36.00 -32.41
C THR A 57 -28.63 35.96 -33.90
N GLU A 58 -29.51 36.48 -34.76
CA GLU A 58 -29.30 36.54 -36.21
C GLU A 58 -28.02 37.32 -36.58
N VAL A 59 -27.79 38.46 -35.94
CA VAL A 59 -26.53 39.22 -36.13
C VAL A 59 -25.31 38.40 -35.70
N ARG A 60 -25.39 37.69 -34.58
CA ARG A 60 -24.28 36.82 -34.13
C ARG A 60 -24.04 35.66 -35.08
N GLU A 61 -25.10 35.04 -35.60
CA GLU A 61 -25.01 33.97 -36.59
C GLU A 61 -24.38 34.45 -37.89
N LEU A 62 -24.73 35.66 -38.35
CA LEU A 62 -24.09 36.32 -39.48
C LEU A 62 -22.60 36.56 -39.21
N VAL A 63 -22.24 37.07 -38.03
CA VAL A 63 -20.85 37.29 -37.62
C VAL A 63 -20.08 35.97 -37.60
N ASP A 64 -20.67 34.88 -37.10
CA ASP A 64 -20.07 33.56 -37.11
C ASP A 64 -19.93 32.99 -38.53
N PHE A 65 -20.89 33.27 -39.42
CA PHE A 65 -20.80 32.91 -40.84
C PHE A 65 -19.64 33.62 -41.54
N VAL A 66 -19.46 34.92 -41.29
CA VAL A 66 -18.35 35.73 -41.83
C VAL A 66 -17.02 35.27 -41.23
N CYS A 67 -16.96 35.08 -39.91
CA CYS A 67 -15.77 34.62 -39.19
C CYS A 67 -15.27 33.26 -39.70
N ARG A 68 -16.19 32.32 -40.00
CA ARG A 68 -15.85 31.02 -40.61
C ARG A 68 -15.26 31.14 -42.02
N ARG A 69 -15.63 32.18 -42.77
CA ARG A 69 -15.17 32.41 -44.15
C ARG A 69 -13.91 33.28 -44.23
N ASP A 70 -13.65 34.11 -43.23
CA ASP A 70 -12.51 35.04 -43.22
C ASP A 70 -11.18 34.29 -43.42
N PRO A 71 -10.44 34.56 -44.52
CA PRO A 71 -9.18 33.89 -44.81
C PRO A 71 -8.13 34.05 -43.70
N ARG A 72 -8.12 35.19 -43.00
CA ARG A 72 -7.17 35.47 -41.91
C ARG A 72 -7.44 34.56 -40.73
N VAL A 73 -8.72 34.42 -40.36
CA VAL A 73 -9.16 33.53 -39.27
C VAL A 73 -8.87 32.08 -39.62
N ARG A 74 -9.18 31.65 -40.86
CA ARG A 74 -8.88 30.29 -41.32
C ARG A 74 -7.38 29.99 -41.32
N ALA A 75 -6.54 30.92 -41.75
CA ALA A 75 -5.08 30.77 -41.73
C ALA A 75 -4.55 30.60 -40.30
N PHE A 76 -5.03 31.43 -39.37
CA PHE A 76 -4.64 31.35 -37.97
C PHE A 76 -5.15 30.07 -37.29
N GLN A 77 -6.39 29.66 -37.57
CA GLN A 77 -6.96 28.41 -37.09
C GLN A 77 -6.08 27.22 -37.52
N ARG A 78 -5.68 27.18 -38.79
CA ARG A 78 -4.79 26.15 -39.33
C ARG A 78 -3.42 26.15 -38.66
N GLN A 79 -2.82 27.33 -38.46
CA GLN A 79 -1.53 27.43 -37.76
C GLN A 79 -1.63 26.91 -36.32
N LYS A 80 -2.70 27.27 -35.60
CA LYS A 80 -2.93 26.83 -34.23
C LYS A 80 -3.20 25.32 -34.15
N GLU A 81 -3.90 24.75 -35.12
CA GLU A 81 -4.11 23.29 -35.22
C GLU A 81 -2.81 22.55 -35.48
N GLN A 82 -1.96 23.05 -36.40
CA GLN A 82 -0.63 22.49 -36.66
C GLN A 82 0.28 22.56 -35.42
N GLU A 83 0.27 23.68 -34.69
CA GLU A 83 1.03 23.82 -33.45
C GLU A 83 0.55 22.84 -32.37
N LYS A 84 -0.77 22.69 -32.23
CA LYS A 84 -1.37 21.73 -31.29
C LYS A 84 -1.03 20.29 -31.67
N GLU A 85 -1.04 19.95 -32.96
CA GLU A 85 -0.67 18.63 -33.45
C GLU A 85 0.80 18.32 -33.21
N LYS A 86 1.70 19.27 -33.54
CA LYS A 86 3.14 19.16 -33.24
C LYS A 86 3.38 18.94 -31.75
N ARG A 87 2.73 19.74 -30.89
CA ARG A 87 2.82 19.58 -29.43
C ARG A 87 2.34 18.21 -28.96
N ARG A 88 1.26 17.67 -29.55
CA ARG A 88 0.78 16.32 -29.23
C ARG A 88 1.78 15.24 -29.64
N LEU A 89 2.38 15.35 -30.83
CA LEU A 89 3.40 14.42 -31.31
C LEU A 89 4.66 14.47 -30.44
N GLU A 90 5.10 15.65 -30.03
CA GLU A 90 6.23 15.82 -29.10
C GLU A 90 5.94 15.20 -27.72
N GLU A 91 4.74 15.40 -27.19
CA GLU A 91 4.33 14.82 -25.92
C GLU A 91 4.25 13.28 -25.99
N GLU A 92 3.73 12.75 -27.09
CA GLU A 92 3.67 11.31 -27.34
C GLU A 92 5.06 10.70 -27.53
N ALA A 93 5.94 11.36 -28.27
CA ALA A 93 7.34 10.94 -28.43
C ALA A 93 8.06 10.91 -27.08
N LYS A 94 7.90 11.96 -26.26
CA LYS A 94 8.48 12.03 -24.92
C LYS A 94 7.92 10.94 -23.99
N LYS A 95 6.63 10.61 -24.13
CA LYS A 95 6.01 9.53 -23.36
C LYS A 95 6.58 8.17 -23.79
N ARG A 96 6.73 7.94 -25.10
CA ARG A 96 7.32 6.72 -25.66
C ARG A 96 8.78 6.55 -25.25
N GLU A 97 9.56 7.62 -25.27
CA GLU A 97 10.96 7.62 -24.82
C GLU A 97 11.05 7.25 -23.33
N LYS A 98 10.22 7.86 -22.48
CA LYS A 98 10.16 7.51 -21.05
C LYS A 98 9.75 6.07 -20.81
N GLN A 99 8.77 5.56 -21.57
CA GLN A 99 8.35 4.17 -21.48
C GLN A 99 9.47 3.23 -21.91
N ALA A 100 10.15 3.51 -23.03
CA ALA A 100 11.28 2.73 -23.50
C ALA A 100 12.44 2.74 -22.51
N ALA A 101 12.74 3.88 -21.87
CA ALA A 101 13.75 3.99 -20.83
C ALA A 101 13.38 3.16 -19.59
N TYR A 102 12.13 3.24 -19.14
CA TYR A 102 11.62 2.42 -18.04
C TYR A 102 11.66 0.92 -18.35
N ASP A 103 11.25 0.51 -19.55
CA ASP A 103 11.29 -0.88 -19.98
C ASP A 103 12.73 -1.40 -20.15
N ALA A 104 13.68 -0.54 -20.55
CA ALA A 104 15.09 -0.87 -20.60
C ALA A 104 15.68 -1.04 -19.20
N GLU A 105 15.37 -0.12 -18.27
CA GLU A 105 15.78 -0.23 -16.87
C GLU A 105 15.20 -1.49 -16.21
N ARG A 106 13.93 -1.79 -16.46
CA ARG A 106 13.28 -3.02 -15.96
C ARG A 106 13.96 -4.28 -16.49
N ARG A 107 14.29 -4.33 -17.78
CA ARG A 107 15.01 -5.47 -18.38
C ARG A 107 16.42 -5.61 -17.81
N ALA A 108 17.17 -4.51 -17.68
CA ALA A 108 18.49 -4.52 -17.07
C ALA A 108 18.46 -5.02 -15.62
N PHE A 109 17.45 -4.62 -14.84
CA PHE A 109 17.24 -5.11 -13.48
C PHE A 109 16.91 -6.62 -13.47
N GLN A 110 16.04 -7.09 -14.36
CA GLN A 110 15.72 -8.52 -14.49
C GLN A 110 16.95 -9.35 -14.87
N GLU A 111 17.75 -8.90 -15.83
CA GLU A 111 19.00 -9.56 -16.22
C GLU A 111 20.01 -9.60 -15.07
N GLN A 112 20.11 -8.53 -14.26
CA GLN A 112 20.94 -8.55 -13.06
C GLN A 112 20.46 -9.56 -12.04
N GLN A 113 19.14 -9.63 -11.80
CA GLN A 113 18.56 -10.64 -10.93
C GLN A 113 18.81 -12.04 -11.46
N GLU A 114 18.60 -12.30 -12.75
CA GLU A 114 18.84 -13.62 -13.35
C GLU A 114 20.31 -14.03 -13.24
N LYS A 115 21.27 -13.12 -13.45
CA LYS A 115 22.70 -13.40 -13.24
C LYS A 115 23.02 -13.73 -11.78
N LEU A 116 22.44 -12.99 -10.83
CA LEU A 116 22.60 -13.27 -9.40
C LEU A 116 21.98 -14.62 -9.03
N TRP A 117 20.79 -14.93 -9.55
CA TRP A 117 20.13 -16.22 -9.31
C TRP A 117 20.90 -17.38 -9.96
N ALA A 118 21.36 -17.25 -11.20
CA ALA A 118 22.16 -18.27 -11.87
C ALA A 118 23.50 -18.53 -11.16
N GLY A 119 24.16 -17.47 -10.67
CA GLY A 119 25.38 -17.60 -9.87
C GLY A 119 25.14 -18.19 -8.48
N ASN A 120 24.04 -17.81 -7.82
CA ASN A 120 23.73 -18.24 -6.46
C ASN A 120 23.13 -19.66 -6.42
N ASN A 121 22.40 -20.08 -7.45
CA ASN A 121 21.75 -21.40 -7.49
C ASN A 121 22.78 -22.53 -7.63
N MET A 122 23.95 -22.28 -8.24
CA MET A 122 25.00 -23.30 -8.37
C MET A 122 25.75 -23.56 -7.06
N GLU A 123 25.98 -22.53 -6.24
CA GLU A 123 26.68 -22.64 -4.94
C GLU A 123 25.71 -23.05 -3.81
N THR A 124 24.50 -22.48 -3.80
CA THR A 124 23.55 -22.68 -2.69
C THR A 124 22.83 -24.02 -2.79
N SER A 125 22.51 -24.51 -4.00
CA SER A 125 21.83 -25.81 -4.16
C SER A 125 22.68 -26.98 -3.66
N ARG A 126 24.00 -26.97 -3.90
CA ARG A 126 24.89 -28.07 -3.48
C ARG A 126 25.15 -28.10 -1.97
N VAL A 127 25.22 -26.94 -1.32
CA VAL A 127 25.48 -26.83 0.12
C VAL A 127 24.19 -26.99 0.93
N ALA A 128 23.06 -26.46 0.44
CA ALA A 128 21.76 -26.60 1.10
C ALA A 128 21.23 -28.04 1.03
N ASP A 129 21.34 -28.72 -0.12
CA ASP A 129 20.87 -30.12 -0.23
C ASP A 129 21.65 -31.04 0.71
N ARG A 130 22.98 -30.93 0.76
CA ARG A 130 23.80 -31.79 1.63
C ARG A 130 23.52 -31.60 3.12
N HIS A 131 23.24 -30.37 3.56
CA HIS A 131 22.93 -30.09 4.96
C HIS A 131 21.51 -30.55 5.33
N ILE A 132 20.54 -30.37 4.42
CA ILE A 132 19.16 -30.83 4.60
C ILE A 132 19.10 -32.35 4.65
N GLU A 133 19.84 -33.03 3.77
CA GLU A 133 19.91 -34.49 3.69
C GLU A 133 20.56 -35.09 4.96
N GLN A 134 21.60 -34.44 5.49
CA GLN A 134 22.21 -34.84 6.77
C GLN A 134 21.27 -34.63 7.98
N GLU A 135 20.47 -33.56 8.01
CA GLU A 135 19.47 -33.36 9.08
C GLU A 135 18.30 -34.34 8.97
N LEU A 136 17.84 -34.66 7.76
CA LEU A 136 16.82 -35.69 7.51
C LEU A 136 17.31 -37.08 7.93
N GLU A 137 18.57 -37.42 7.65
CA GLU A 137 19.18 -38.69 8.07
C GLU A 137 19.29 -38.78 9.61
N LYS A 138 19.67 -37.68 10.28
CA LYS A 138 19.68 -37.62 11.75
C LYS A 138 18.27 -37.74 12.34
N LEU A 139 17.27 -37.13 11.70
CA LEU A 139 15.87 -37.25 12.12
C LEU A 139 15.36 -38.68 11.95
N ARG A 140 15.66 -39.35 10.83
CA ARG A 140 15.36 -40.77 10.63
C ARG A 140 15.97 -41.64 11.72
N LYS A 141 17.27 -41.47 11.99
CA LYS A 141 17.97 -42.23 13.04
C LYS A 141 17.41 -41.97 14.44
N LYS A 142 16.95 -40.75 14.74
CA LYS A 142 16.26 -40.46 16.01
C LYS A 142 14.91 -41.14 16.08
N MET A 143 14.12 -41.11 15.01
CA MET A 143 12.82 -41.78 14.97
C MET A 143 12.93 -43.31 15.08
N ASP A 144 13.94 -43.91 14.45
CA ASP A 144 14.20 -45.36 14.57
C ASP A 144 14.69 -45.73 15.98
N ALA A 145 15.49 -44.87 16.63
CA ALA A 145 15.93 -45.08 18.01
C ALA A 145 14.80 -44.93 19.05
N ASP A 146 13.74 -44.18 18.73
CA ASP A 146 12.60 -43.93 19.63
C ASP A 146 11.48 -45.00 19.52
N VAL A 147 11.58 -45.94 18.57
CA VAL A 147 10.64 -47.08 18.45
C VAL A 147 11.25 -48.29 19.15
N LEU A 148 10.90 -48.45 20.43
CA LEU A 148 11.37 -49.57 21.24
C LEU A 148 10.31 -50.66 21.27
N VAL A 149 10.62 -51.85 20.75
CA VAL A 149 9.65 -52.96 20.68
C VAL A 149 9.97 -54.00 21.74
N CYS A 150 8.95 -54.51 22.40
CA CYS A 150 9.04 -55.72 23.18
C CYS A 150 8.66 -56.91 22.30
N ASP A 151 9.63 -57.74 21.92
CA ASP A 151 9.41 -58.83 20.97
C ASP A 151 8.46 -59.91 21.53
N LEU A 152 8.50 -60.17 22.85
CA LEU A 152 7.63 -61.15 23.50
C LEU A 152 6.16 -60.71 23.54
N CYS A 153 5.92 -59.40 23.59
CA CYS A 153 4.58 -58.84 23.68
C CYS A 153 4.12 -58.17 22.39
N SER A 154 4.97 -58.08 21.37
CA SER A 154 4.80 -57.33 20.11
C SER A 154 4.28 -55.90 20.29
N LYS A 155 4.70 -55.24 21.37
CA LYS A 155 4.27 -53.87 21.72
C LYS A 155 5.38 -52.87 21.45
N THR A 156 5.05 -51.79 20.74
CA THR A 156 5.93 -50.65 20.47
C THR A 156 5.77 -49.58 21.56
N PHE A 157 6.87 -49.09 22.09
CA PHE A 157 6.95 -48.06 23.13
C PHE A 157 7.79 -46.89 22.62
N LYS A 158 7.44 -45.68 23.06
CA LYS A 158 8.06 -44.42 22.60
C LYS A 158 9.17 -43.92 23.54
N SER A 159 9.49 -44.68 24.59
CA SER A 159 10.45 -44.27 25.61
C SER A 159 11.02 -45.49 26.33
N THR A 160 12.33 -45.47 26.60
CA THR A 160 13.05 -46.53 27.32
C THR A 160 12.43 -46.84 28.67
N LYS A 161 12.00 -45.82 29.42
CA LYS A 161 11.34 -45.97 30.72
C LYS A 161 9.99 -46.70 30.61
N GLN A 162 9.24 -46.47 29.54
CA GLN A 162 7.96 -47.15 29.30
C GLN A 162 8.17 -48.62 28.99
N LEU A 163 9.21 -48.95 28.19
CA LEU A 163 9.59 -50.32 27.93
C LEU A 163 10.10 -51.01 29.21
N GLN A 164 10.96 -50.39 30.01
CA GLN A 164 11.46 -50.97 31.28
C GLN A 164 10.33 -51.26 32.27
N ASN A 165 9.37 -50.35 32.40
CA ASN A 165 8.17 -50.59 33.21
C ASN A 165 7.31 -51.73 32.63
N HIS A 166 7.30 -51.90 31.30
CA HIS A 166 6.62 -53.02 30.67
C HIS A 166 7.33 -54.35 30.96
N LEU A 167 8.67 -54.42 30.82
CA LEU A 167 9.46 -55.62 31.09
C LEU A 167 9.34 -56.07 32.56
N THR A 168 9.26 -55.12 33.49
CA THR A 168 9.06 -55.42 34.93
C THR A 168 7.62 -55.72 35.31
N SER A 169 6.65 -55.51 34.40
CA SER A 169 5.23 -55.72 34.70
C SER A 169 4.89 -57.20 34.81
N LYS A 170 3.95 -57.52 35.72
CA LYS A 170 3.50 -58.90 35.97
C LYS A 170 3.04 -59.62 34.70
N LYS A 171 2.41 -58.91 33.76
CA LYS A 171 1.93 -59.47 32.48
C LYS A 171 3.04 -59.80 31.48
N HIS A 172 4.18 -59.12 31.57
CA HIS A 172 5.35 -59.46 30.75
C HIS A 172 6.07 -60.67 31.36
N ARG A 173 6.30 -60.66 32.69
CA ARG A 173 6.89 -61.78 33.42
C ARG A 173 6.10 -63.08 33.32
N GLU A 174 4.77 -63.00 33.38
CA GLU A 174 3.89 -64.16 33.19
C GLU A 174 4.05 -64.76 31.77
N LYS A 175 4.27 -63.92 30.76
CA LYS A 175 4.59 -64.37 29.39
C LYS A 175 6.03 -64.87 29.24
N GLU A 176 6.99 -64.29 29.96
CA GLU A 176 8.37 -64.78 30.02
C GLU A 176 8.43 -66.19 30.63
N GLU A 177 7.65 -66.43 31.69
CA GLU A 177 7.52 -67.74 32.33
C GLU A 177 6.77 -68.75 31.46
N GLU A 178 5.69 -68.34 30.78
CA GLU A 178 4.95 -69.19 29.83
C GLU A 178 5.82 -69.63 28.64
N LEU A 179 6.73 -68.77 28.19
CA LEU A 179 7.63 -69.02 27.05
C LEU A 179 9.03 -69.52 27.45
N GLY A 180 9.36 -69.53 28.74
CA GLY A 180 10.61 -70.08 29.28
C GLY A 180 11.90 -69.27 28.99
N VAL A 181 11.82 -67.96 28.80
CA VAL A 181 12.98 -67.10 28.46
C VAL A 181 13.29 -66.13 29.61
N TYR A 182 14.51 -66.21 30.19
CA TYR A 182 14.95 -65.33 31.29
C TYR A 182 16.07 -64.39 30.81
N SER A 183 15.91 -63.06 30.97
CA SER A 183 16.86 -62.04 30.49
C SER A 183 17.38 -61.17 31.65
N ASP A 184 18.32 -61.67 32.46
CA ASP A 184 19.07 -60.84 33.40
C ASP A 184 20.57 -60.93 33.11
N LEU A 185 21.09 -59.92 32.41
CA LEU A 185 22.50 -59.76 32.00
C LEU A 185 23.19 -58.61 32.76
N SER A 186 22.55 -58.04 33.79
CA SER A 186 22.99 -56.79 34.42
C SER A 186 24.18 -56.90 35.39
N ILE A 187 24.76 -58.09 35.59
CA ILE A 187 25.85 -58.30 36.56
C ILE A 187 27.25 -58.27 35.89
N LEU A 188 27.34 -58.36 34.56
CA LEU A 188 28.62 -58.46 33.84
C LEU A 188 29.17 -57.12 33.31
N ASP A 189 28.37 -56.05 33.29
CA ASP A 189 28.75 -54.76 32.65
C ASP A 189 29.37 -53.74 33.63
N ASP A 190 28.97 -53.75 34.91
CA ASP A 190 29.44 -52.78 35.92
C ASP A 190 30.94 -52.96 36.30
N GLU A 191 31.49 -54.16 36.13
CA GLU A 191 32.92 -54.43 36.39
C GLU A 191 33.84 -53.98 35.24
N MET A 192 33.31 -53.97 34.01
CA MET A 192 34.08 -53.62 32.81
C MET A 192 34.21 -52.09 32.65
N ASP A 193 33.16 -51.35 32.99
CA ASP A 193 33.16 -49.88 32.95
C ASP A 193 34.05 -49.25 34.02
N LYS A 194 34.13 -49.87 35.20
CA LYS A 194 35.00 -49.40 36.29
C LYS A 194 36.49 -49.57 35.97
N ALA A 195 36.84 -50.66 35.28
CA ALA A 195 38.19 -50.92 34.81
C ALA A 195 38.64 -49.93 33.74
N LEU A 196 37.76 -49.56 32.81
CA LEU A 196 38.05 -48.60 31.74
C LEU A 196 38.22 -47.17 32.28
N GLN A 197 37.45 -46.81 33.31
CA GLN A 197 37.48 -45.48 33.91
C GLN A 197 38.74 -45.24 34.76
N GLU A 198 39.27 -46.28 35.43
CA GLU A 198 40.57 -46.23 36.12
C GLU A 198 41.74 -46.12 35.13
N GLU A 199 41.65 -46.77 33.97
CA GLU A 199 42.68 -46.71 32.91
C GLU A 199 42.78 -45.31 32.27
N LEU A 200 41.65 -44.61 32.09
CA LEU A 200 41.63 -43.25 31.55
C LEU A 200 42.16 -42.19 32.54
N ILE A 201 42.01 -42.41 33.84
CA ILE A 201 42.55 -41.54 34.90
C ILE A 201 44.06 -41.75 35.03
N ALA A 202 44.54 -43.00 34.94
CA ALA A 202 45.97 -43.34 34.95
C ALA A 202 46.74 -42.74 33.75
N LEU A 203 46.08 -42.54 32.62
CA LEU A 203 46.64 -41.92 31.41
C LEU A 203 46.57 -40.38 31.38
N GLY A 204 46.03 -39.74 32.42
CA GLY A 204 46.05 -38.29 32.60
C GLY A 204 45.25 -37.47 31.59
N LYS A 205 44.28 -38.07 30.89
CA LYS A 205 43.56 -37.45 29.75
C LYS A 205 42.30 -36.65 30.13
N VAL A 206 41.93 -36.57 31.41
CA VAL A 206 40.74 -35.83 31.85
C VAL A 206 41.06 -34.97 33.07
N LYS A 207 40.95 -33.64 32.93
CA LYS A 207 40.91 -32.70 34.06
C LYS A 207 39.47 -32.19 34.24
N ILE A 208 39.00 -32.17 35.49
CA ILE A 208 37.61 -31.87 35.87
C ILE A 208 37.28 -30.36 35.73
N GLU A 209 38.29 -29.49 35.69
CA GLU A 209 38.13 -28.03 35.79
C GLU A 209 37.61 -27.34 34.50
N ASP A 210 37.84 -27.91 33.32
CA ASP A 210 37.52 -27.26 32.03
C ASP A 210 36.01 -27.23 31.72
N ASN A 211 35.24 -28.14 32.31
CA ASN A 211 33.81 -28.30 32.00
C ASN A 211 32.94 -27.27 32.74
N GLU A 212 33.33 -26.88 33.95
CA GLU A 212 32.60 -25.90 34.77
C GLU A 212 32.81 -24.46 34.28
N ALA A 213 34.02 -24.14 33.81
CA ALA A 213 34.33 -22.82 33.25
C ALA A 213 33.60 -22.56 31.93
N ALA A 214 33.43 -23.59 31.09
CA ALA A 214 32.68 -23.50 29.83
C ALA A 214 31.19 -23.23 30.06
N LEU A 215 30.58 -23.87 31.06
CA LEU A 215 29.17 -23.67 31.42
C LEU A 215 28.91 -22.25 31.98
N LYS A 216 29.79 -21.75 32.85
CA LYS A 216 29.68 -20.37 33.39
C LYS A 216 29.81 -19.30 32.30
N LYS A 217 30.65 -19.52 31.29
CA LYS A 217 30.81 -18.60 30.15
C LYS A 217 29.58 -18.57 29.26
N ALA A 218 29.00 -19.74 28.96
CA ALA A 218 27.78 -19.84 28.16
C ALA A 218 26.57 -19.16 28.85
N GLU A 219 26.47 -19.27 30.17
CA GLU A 219 25.42 -18.61 30.94
C GLU A 219 25.59 -17.08 30.97
N ALA A 220 26.82 -16.58 31.12
CA ALA A 220 27.11 -15.16 31.06
C ALA A 220 26.77 -14.52 29.69
N ASP A 221 27.07 -15.21 28.60
CA ASP A 221 26.75 -14.75 27.23
C ASP A 221 25.23 -14.73 26.98
N ARG A 222 24.48 -15.70 27.52
CA ARG A 222 23.01 -15.73 27.44
C ARG A 222 22.37 -14.53 28.16
N VAL A 223 22.85 -14.21 29.37
CA VAL A 223 22.37 -13.06 30.15
C VAL A 223 22.71 -11.72 29.47
N ARG A 224 23.86 -11.63 28.80
CA ARG A 224 24.27 -10.45 28.05
C ARG A 224 23.36 -10.18 26.85
N LEU A 225 23.04 -11.22 26.07
CA LEU A 225 22.15 -11.13 24.92
C LEU A 225 20.72 -10.71 25.33
N GLU A 226 20.21 -11.22 26.45
CA GLU A 226 18.88 -10.84 26.95
C GLU A 226 18.81 -9.36 27.34
N LYS A 227 19.86 -8.81 27.98
CA LYS A 227 19.94 -7.38 28.32
C LYS A 227 20.00 -6.50 27.07
N GLU A 228 20.70 -6.94 26.03
CA GLU A 228 20.81 -6.21 24.77
C GLU A 228 19.47 -6.17 24.00
N GLN A 229 18.74 -7.29 23.99
CA GLN A 229 17.40 -7.37 23.41
C GLN A 229 16.40 -6.45 24.12
N LYS A 230 16.36 -6.45 25.46
CA LYS A 230 15.52 -5.55 26.26
C LYS A 230 15.86 -4.08 26.02
N ALA A 231 17.15 -3.74 25.85
CA ALA A 231 17.57 -2.38 25.54
C ALA A 231 17.15 -1.95 24.11
N ALA A 232 17.21 -2.87 23.14
CA ALA A 232 16.77 -2.61 21.77
C ALA A 232 15.25 -2.41 21.67
N GLU A 233 14.46 -3.18 22.42
CA GLU A 233 13.01 -3.05 22.49
C GLU A 233 12.59 -1.69 23.07
N LYS A 234 13.15 -1.29 24.21
CA LYS A 234 12.89 0.02 24.84
C LYS A 234 13.26 1.19 23.93
N ARG A 235 14.30 1.03 23.08
CA ARG A 235 14.67 2.03 22.06
C ARG A 235 13.64 2.10 20.93
N ARG A 236 13.07 0.97 20.50
CA ARG A 236 11.99 0.92 19.49
C ARG A 236 10.72 1.58 20.02
N GLU A 237 10.31 1.26 21.25
CA GLU A 237 9.14 1.84 21.89
C GLU A 237 9.25 3.38 22.02
N ARG A 238 10.42 3.90 22.42
CA ARG A 238 10.67 5.35 22.46
C ARG A 238 10.59 6.02 21.09
N LYS A 239 10.98 5.33 20.01
CA LYS A 239 10.87 5.86 18.63
C LYS A 239 9.41 5.92 18.19
N GLU A 240 8.62 4.88 18.46
CA GLU A 240 7.19 4.86 18.16
C GLU A 240 6.42 5.93 18.95
N MET A 241 6.71 6.09 20.25
CA MET A 241 6.17 7.17 21.08
C MET A 241 6.49 8.59 20.56
N ARG A 242 7.67 8.79 19.94
CA ARG A 242 8.00 10.07 19.29
C ARG A 242 7.26 10.26 17.98
N LYS A 243 7.03 9.17 17.23
CA LYS A 243 6.31 9.17 15.96
C LYS A 243 4.82 9.44 16.18
N SER A 244 4.19 8.85 17.20
CA SER A 244 2.81 9.14 17.60
C SER A 244 2.65 10.61 18.01
N LYS A 245 3.49 11.11 18.94
CA LYS A 245 3.47 12.54 19.33
C LYS A 245 3.64 13.51 18.16
N LYS A 246 4.45 13.15 17.15
CA LYS A 246 4.61 13.97 15.93
C LYS A 246 3.34 13.95 15.07
N LYS A 247 2.67 12.80 14.95
CA LYS A 247 1.37 12.69 14.27
C LYS A 247 0.30 13.52 14.96
N ASP A 248 0.17 13.38 16.29
CA ASP A 248 -0.82 14.12 17.09
C ASP A 248 -0.62 15.65 16.98
N ASN A 249 0.64 16.10 16.94
CA ASN A 249 0.95 17.52 16.76
C ASN A 249 0.58 18.02 15.36
N VAL A 250 0.83 17.23 14.31
CA VAL A 250 0.40 17.58 12.94
C VAL A 250 -1.12 17.65 12.84
N GLU A 251 -1.83 16.68 13.44
CA GLU A 251 -3.30 16.66 13.45
C GLU A 251 -3.87 17.90 14.17
N LYS A 252 -3.30 18.27 15.33
CA LYS A 252 -3.69 19.48 16.08
C LYS A 252 -3.46 20.77 15.28
N ILE A 253 -2.39 20.84 14.47
CA ILE A 253 -2.12 21.97 13.58
C ILE A 253 -3.15 22.02 12.43
N MET A 254 -3.53 20.86 11.88
CA MET A 254 -4.54 20.78 10.83
C MET A 254 -5.93 21.19 11.33
N ASP A 255 -6.31 20.77 12.55
CA ASP A 255 -7.59 21.15 13.16
C ASP A 255 -7.67 22.65 13.48
N THR A 256 -6.58 23.25 13.97
CA THR A 256 -6.54 24.70 14.18
C THR A 256 -6.60 25.49 12.88
N ALA A 257 -5.99 24.98 11.80
CA ALA A 257 -6.12 25.58 10.47
C ALA A 257 -7.55 25.48 9.93
N ARG A 258 -8.23 24.34 10.15
CA ARG A 258 -9.63 24.12 9.77
C ARG A 258 -10.58 25.07 10.53
N SER A 259 -10.42 25.19 11.84
CA SER A 259 -11.21 26.11 12.66
C SER A 259 -11.00 27.59 12.29
N LYS A 260 -9.78 28.00 11.94
CA LYS A 260 -9.52 29.36 11.40
C LYS A 260 -10.20 29.60 10.06
N LYS A 261 -10.26 28.59 9.19
CA LYS A 261 -10.93 28.68 7.88
C LYS A 261 -12.44 28.81 8.06
N GLU A 262 -13.04 28.05 8.96
CA GLU A 262 -14.47 28.11 9.29
C GLU A 262 -14.86 29.47 9.87
N LYS A 263 -14.07 30.04 10.81
CA LYS A 263 -14.30 31.39 11.34
C LYS A 263 -14.22 32.49 10.28
N LYS A 264 -13.31 32.36 9.31
CA LYS A 264 -13.17 33.32 8.20
C LYS A 264 -14.39 33.30 7.27
N VAL A 265 -14.95 32.12 7.01
CA VAL A 265 -16.18 31.97 6.20
C VAL A 265 -17.39 32.58 6.93
N GLU A 266 -17.50 32.36 8.24
CA GLU A 266 -18.58 32.92 9.06
C GLU A 266 -18.51 34.47 9.14
N GLU A 267 -17.30 35.04 9.19
CA GLU A 267 -17.08 36.49 9.17
C GLU A 267 -17.43 37.10 7.79
N GLU A 268 -17.11 36.42 6.68
CA GLU A 268 -17.51 36.84 5.34
C GLU A 268 -19.04 36.79 5.13
N GLU A 269 -19.74 35.81 5.69
CA GLU A 269 -21.21 35.76 5.65
C GLU A 269 -21.86 36.89 6.47
N ARG A 270 -21.34 37.18 7.67
CA ARG A 270 -21.84 38.29 8.50
C ARG A 270 -21.57 39.66 7.87
N GLY A 271 -20.47 39.82 7.12
CA GLY A 271 -20.15 41.04 6.37
C GLY A 271 -21.10 41.31 5.20
N ARG A 272 -21.64 40.26 4.56
CA ARG A 272 -22.63 40.38 3.47
C ARG A 272 -24.02 40.79 3.98
N GLY A 273 -24.38 40.46 5.22
CA GLY A 273 -25.68 40.81 5.81
C GLY A 273 -25.89 42.30 6.11
N LYS A 274 -24.83 43.09 6.35
CA LYS A 274 -24.95 44.51 6.73
C LYS A 274 -25.14 45.49 5.56
N LYS A 275 -24.92 45.09 4.31
CA LYS A 275 -25.11 45.97 3.13
C LYS A 275 -26.54 45.98 2.57
N GLY A 276 -27.46 45.19 3.14
CA GLY A 276 -28.83 45.04 2.61
C GLY A 276 -29.91 45.96 3.19
N LYS A 277 -29.63 46.79 4.22
CA LYS A 277 -30.67 47.53 4.94
C LYS A 277 -30.44 49.05 4.92
N LYS A 278 -30.39 49.62 3.72
CA LYS A 278 -30.59 51.07 3.52
C LYS A 278 -31.26 51.31 2.17
N ARG A 279 -32.54 50.98 2.09
CA ARG A 279 -33.51 51.45 1.09
C ARG A 279 -34.92 51.04 1.52
N ARG A 280 -35.53 51.79 2.42
CA ARG A 280 -36.75 52.57 2.20
C ARG A 280 -37.05 53.41 3.44
#